data_AF-T0RIX5-F1
#
_entry.id   AF-T0RIX5-F1
#
_cell.length_a   1.000
_cell.length_b   1.000
_cell.length_c   1.000
_cell.angle_alpha   90.00
_cell.angle_beta   90.00
_cell.angle_gamma   90.00
#
_symmetry.space_group_name_H-M   'P 1'
#
loop_
_entity.id
_entity.type
_entity.pdbx_description
1 polymer ?
#
loop_
_entity_poly.entity_id
_entity_poly.type
_entity_poly.pdbx_seq_one_letter_code
_entity_poly.pdbx_strand_id
1 'polypeptide(L)'
;MGLSECTGLAFFNYPHKWKRASLGAYAFGTHEVKTDPTTSEILMRGRHVMMGYLNNAAATAGAMDADGFLHTGDCGAIDVDGFAYITGRLKELIITAGGENVPPVLIENMTPTLKLKRNVVADKYAAEIDAMYLDEV
;
A
#
# COMPACT_ATOMS: atom_id res chain seq x y z
N MET A 1 -3.73 -7.79 3.45
CA MET A 1 -2.51 -6.99 3.22
C MET A 1 -1.41 -7.55 4.11
N GLY A 2 -0.17 -7.46 3.64
CA GLY A 2 0.93 -8.21 4.21
C GLY A 2 2.29 -7.75 3.71
N LEU A 3 3.28 -7.72 4.60
CA LEU A 3 4.64 -7.26 4.37
C LEU A 3 5.62 -8.26 5.00
N SER A 4 6.82 -8.40 4.43
CA SER A 4 7.86 -9.24 5.02
C SER A 4 8.24 -8.76 6.44
N GLU A 5 8.18 -7.45 6.63
CA GLU A 5 8.44 -6.71 7.86
C GLU A 5 7.42 -6.99 8.98
N CYS A 6 6.26 -7.58 8.65
CA CYS A 6 5.24 -7.97 9.62
C CYS A 6 4.99 -9.49 9.65
N THR A 7 5.99 -10.30 9.29
CA THR A 7 5.85 -11.77 9.23
C THR A 7 4.78 -12.21 8.21
N GLY A 8 4.62 -11.45 7.13
CA GLY A 8 3.79 -11.80 5.99
C GLY A 8 2.34 -11.34 6.09
N LEU A 9 1.59 -11.66 7.14
CA LEU A 9 0.14 -11.37 7.20
C LEU A 9 -0.19 -10.31 8.27
N ALA A 10 -0.68 -9.15 7.86
CA ALA A 10 -1.13 -8.08 8.76
C ALA A 10 -2.65 -7.98 8.89
N PHE A 11 -3.38 -8.19 7.78
CA PHE A 11 -4.85 -8.12 7.76
C PHE A 11 -5.44 -9.29 7.00
N PHE A 12 -6.49 -9.89 7.56
CA PHE A 12 -7.20 -10.97 6.89
C PHE A 12 -8.68 -11.04 7.26
N ASN A 13 -9.48 -11.59 6.34
CA ASN A 13 -10.91 -11.82 6.54
C ASN A 13 -11.14 -13.16 7.25
N TYR A 14 -11.67 -13.11 8.47
CA TYR A 14 -12.04 -14.31 9.22
C TYR A 14 -13.39 -14.82 8.72
N PRO A 15 -13.66 -16.14 8.75
CA PRO A 15 -14.97 -16.69 8.34
C PRO A 15 -16.18 -16.04 9.02
N HIS A 16 -16.02 -15.58 10.26
CA HIS A 16 -17.04 -14.90 11.07
C HIS A 16 -16.83 -13.38 11.21
N LYS A 17 -15.76 -12.83 10.62
CA LYS A 17 -15.42 -11.40 10.68
C LYS A 17 -14.81 -10.99 9.35
N TRP A 18 -15.70 -10.72 8.39
CA TRP A 18 -15.33 -10.31 7.04
C TRP A 18 -16.26 -9.21 6.54
N LYS A 19 -15.73 -8.34 5.67
CA LYS A 19 -16.50 -7.36 4.92
C LYS A 19 -16.06 -7.36 3.47
N ARG A 20 -17.02 -7.19 2.56
CA ARG A 20 -16.73 -7.03 1.12
C ARG A 20 -15.77 -5.87 0.89
N ALA A 21 -14.86 -6.06 -0.05
CA ALA A 21 -13.82 -5.10 -0.45
C ALA A 21 -12.83 -4.69 0.65
N SER A 22 -12.95 -5.22 1.87
CA SER A 22 -11.97 -4.98 2.94
C SER A 22 -10.80 -5.96 2.86
N LEU A 23 -9.66 -5.52 3.37
CA LEU A 23 -8.51 -6.39 3.64
C LEU A 23 -8.78 -7.34 4.81
N GLY A 24 -9.83 -7.07 5.59
CA GLY A 24 -10.19 -7.80 6.80
C GLY A 24 -9.77 -7.08 8.08
N ALA A 25 -9.89 -7.80 9.20
CA ALA A 25 -9.44 -7.31 10.50
C ALA A 25 -7.93 -7.58 10.68
N TYR A 26 -7.31 -6.87 11.62
CA TYR A 26 -5.90 -7.06 11.94
C TYR A 26 -5.62 -8.47 12.47
N ALA A 27 -4.44 -8.99 12.12
CA ALA A 27 -4.00 -10.33 12.46
C ALA A 27 -3.72 -10.50 13.96
N PHE A 28 -3.57 -11.76 14.38
CA PHE A 28 -3.16 -12.10 15.73
C PHE A 28 -1.81 -11.48 16.09
N GLY A 29 -1.69 -10.96 17.31
CA GLY A 29 -0.46 -10.36 17.81
C GLY A 29 -0.28 -8.89 17.41
N THR A 30 -1.20 -8.30 16.66
CA THR A 30 -1.30 -6.84 16.49
C THR A 30 -1.81 -6.21 17.77
N HIS A 31 -1.03 -5.27 18.31
CA HIS A 31 -1.41 -4.50 19.49
C HIS A 31 -2.21 -3.28 19.10
N GLU A 32 -1.77 -2.58 18.05
CA GLU A 32 -2.35 -1.31 17.64
C GLU A 32 -2.17 -1.08 16.15
N VAL A 33 -3.20 -0.52 15.53
CA VAL A 33 -3.18 -0.05 14.15
C VAL A 33 -3.81 1.33 14.12
N LYS A 34 -3.17 2.27 13.43
CA LYS A 34 -3.69 3.61 13.20
C LYS A 34 -3.43 4.03 11.76
N THR A 35 -4.09 5.08 11.31
CA THR A 35 -3.81 5.74 10.03
C THR A 35 -3.20 7.10 10.29
N ASP A 36 -2.15 7.44 9.57
CA ASP A 36 -1.57 8.79 9.61
C ASP A 36 -2.60 9.81 9.10
N PRO A 37 -2.86 10.90 9.83
CA PRO A 37 -3.90 11.86 9.46
C PRO A 37 -3.55 12.70 8.23
N THR A 38 -2.28 12.78 7.87
CA THR A 38 -1.78 13.59 6.74
C THR A 38 -1.65 12.75 5.48
N THR A 39 -1.02 11.57 5.59
CA THR A 39 -0.72 10.72 4.44
C THR A 39 -1.74 9.61 4.23
N SER A 40 -2.62 9.37 5.21
CA SER A 40 -3.48 8.18 5.27
C SER A 40 -2.69 6.86 5.29
N GLU A 41 -1.39 6.90 5.61
CA GLU A 41 -0.58 5.69 5.72
C GLU A 41 -1.07 4.82 6.88
N ILE A 42 -1.20 3.51 6.65
CA ILE A 42 -1.49 2.55 7.69
C ILE A 42 -0.22 2.30 8.50
N LEU A 43 -0.31 2.49 9.81
CA LEU A 43 0.77 2.27 10.78
C LEU A 43 0.37 1.12 11.70
N MET A 44 1.29 0.18 11.94
CA MET A 44 0.99 -1.00 12.77
C MET A 44 2.06 -1.27 13.82
N ARG A 45 1.65 -1.74 15.00
CA ARG A 45 2.53 -2.17 16.09
C ARG A 45 2.05 -3.48 16.67
N GLY A 46 2.97 -4.41 16.93
CA GLY A 46 2.63 -5.69 17.55
C GLY A 46 3.79 -6.67 17.55
N ARG A 47 3.55 -7.86 18.09
CA ARG A 47 4.58 -8.93 18.24
C ARG A 47 5.07 -9.53 16.92
N HIS A 48 4.30 -9.33 15.86
CA HIS A 48 4.57 -9.86 14.52
C HIS A 48 5.39 -8.89 13.66
N VAL A 49 5.58 -7.64 14.13
CA VAL A 49 6.45 -6.65 13.50
C VAL A 49 7.91 -7.01 13.75
N MET A 50 8.74 -6.87 12.72
CA MET A 50 10.17 -7.15 12.78
C MET A 50 10.89 -6.31 13.84
N MET A 51 12.05 -6.80 14.27
CA MET A 51 12.97 -6.00 15.11
C MET A 51 13.73 -4.94 14.30
N GLY A 52 13.77 -5.08 12.98
CA GLY A 52 14.51 -4.23 12.05
C GLY A 52 15.20 -5.02 10.95
N TYR A 53 15.84 -4.29 10.04
CA TYR A 53 16.63 -4.87 8.97
C TYR A 53 18.04 -5.23 9.45
N LEU A 54 18.52 -6.41 9.05
CA LEU A 54 19.84 -6.92 9.42
C LEU A 54 20.94 -5.95 8.95
N ASN A 55 21.79 -5.51 9.90
CA ASN A 55 22.90 -4.58 9.67
C ASN A 55 22.51 -3.26 8.99
N ASN A 56 21.25 -2.85 9.05
CA ASN A 56 20.78 -1.62 8.42
C ASN A 56 19.91 -0.80 9.39
N ALA A 57 20.57 -0.15 10.33
CA ALA A 57 19.92 0.70 11.33
C ALA A 57 19.21 1.91 10.68
N ALA A 58 19.76 2.46 9.60
CA ALA A 58 19.17 3.59 8.89
C ALA A 58 17.83 3.21 8.24
N ALA A 59 17.78 2.08 7.52
CA ALA A 59 16.52 1.59 6.96
C ALA A 59 15.52 1.18 8.04
N THR A 60 16.00 0.64 9.17
CA THR A 60 15.14 0.30 10.31
C THR A 60 14.48 1.55 10.90
N ALA A 61 15.25 2.61 11.13
CA ALA A 61 14.73 3.89 11.61
C ALA A 61 13.82 4.60 10.60
N GLY A 62 13.96 4.30 9.31
CA GLY A 62 13.04 4.80 8.27
C GLY A 62 11.74 4.00 8.17
N ALA A 63 11.75 2.72 8.56
CA ALA A 63 10.57 1.86 8.52
C ALA A 63 9.80 1.85 9.83
N MET A 64 10.44 2.16 10.96
CA MET A 64 9.81 2.14 12.29
C MET A 64 10.05 3.42 13.06
N ASP A 65 9.00 3.94 13.69
CA ASP A 65 9.09 5.11 14.56
C ASP A 65 9.58 4.77 15.98
N ALA A 66 9.83 5.81 16.78
CA ALA A 66 10.29 5.67 18.16
C ALA A 66 9.23 5.05 19.09
N ASP A 67 7.96 5.07 18.72
CA ASP A 67 6.84 4.47 19.46
C ASP A 67 6.63 2.99 19.08
N GLY A 68 7.41 2.48 18.12
CA GLY A 68 7.43 1.11 17.65
C GLY A 68 6.38 0.79 16.58
N PHE A 69 5.84 1.81 15.89
CA PHE A 69 4.98 1.59 14.73
C PHE A 69 5.81 1.37 13.47
N LEU A 70 5.44 0.35 12.72
CA LEU A 70 5.89 0.09 11.37
C LEU A 70 5.11 0.97 10.37
N HIS A 71 5.85 1.73 9.57
CA HIS A 71 5.40 2.44 8.38
C HIS A 71 5.25 1.46 7.22
N THR A 72 4.01 1.20 6.81
CA THR A 72 3.71 0.18 5.79
C THR A 72 3.94 0.66 4.36
N GLY A 73 3.93 1.98 4.16
CA GLY A 73 3.88 2.62 2.85
C GLY A 73 2.55 2.41 2.12
N ASP A 74 1.56 1.77 2.74
CA ASP A 74 0.23 1.54 2.18
C ASP A 74 -0.74 2.60 2.73
N CYS A 75 -1.42 3.32 1.83
CA CYS A 75 -2.42 4.32 2.18
C CYS A 75 -3.80 3.67 2.25
N GLY A 76 -4.59 4.07 3.23
CA GLY A 76 -5.90 3.48 3.46
C GLY A 76 -6.66 4.06 4.64
N ALA A 77 -7.74 3.38 4.99
CA ALA A 77 -8.60 3.73 6.11
C ALA A 77 -8.94 2.48 6.93
N ILE A 78 -9.16 2.69 8.23
CA ILE A 78 -9.69 1.68 9.14
C ILE A 78 -11.08 2.14 9.55
N ASP A 79 -12.07 1.28 9.37
CA ASP A 79 -13.44 1.61 9.75
C ASP A 79 -13.70 1.40 11.25
N VAL A 80 -14.88 1.82 11.70
CA VAL A 80 -15.32 1.71 13.10
C VAL A 80 -15.40 0.28 13.62
N ASP A 81 -15.50 -0.71 12.74
CA ASP A 81 -15.58 -2.14 13.08
C ASP A 81 -14.18 -2.81 13.04
N GLY A 82 -13.13 -2.03 12.76
CA GLY A 82 -11.74 -2.47 12.71
C GLY A 82 -11.35 -3.18 11.41
N PHE A 83 -12.03 -2.93 10.30
CA PHE A 83 -11.66 -3.43 8.98
C PHE A 83 -10.82 -2.42 8.23
N ALA A 84 -9.72 -2.90 7.63
CA ALA A 84 -8.83 -2.08 6.83
C ALA A 84 -9.24 -2.07 5.35
N TYR A 85 -9.11 -0.90 4.73
CA TYR A 85 -9.32 -0.67 3.31
C TYR A 85 -8.08 0.03 2.75
N ILE A 86 -7.56 -0.47 1.63
CA ILE A 86 -6.39 0.11 0.96
C ILE A 86 -6.85 0.97 -0.21
N THR A 87 -6.28 2.16 -0.33
CA THR A 87 -6.55 3.09 -1.42
C THR A 87 -5.39 3.16 -2.39
N GLY A 88 -4.15 2.92 -1.93
CA GLY A 88 -2.97 2.88 -2.79
C GLY A 88 -1.66 2.77 -2.01
N ARG A 89 -0.55 3.04 -2.70
CA ARG A 89 0.81 3.08 -2.16
C ARG A 89 1.31 4.51 -2.06
N LEU A 90 1.92 4.88 -0.94
CA LEU A 90 2.40 6.25 -0.66
C LEU A 90 3.40 6.74 -1.72
N LYS A 91 4.30 5.85 -2.17
CA LYS A 91 5.32 6.15 -3.19
C LYS A 91 4.77 6.22 -4.62
N GLU A 92 3.53 5.79 -4.84
CA GLU A 92 2.88 5.73 -6.16
C GLU A 92 1.76 6.76 -6.30
N LEU A 93 1.54 7.62 -5.31
CA LEU A 93 0.51 8.64 -5.38
C LEU A 93 0.85 9.67 -6.48
N ILE A 94 -0.09 9.88 -7.38
CA ILE A 94 0.00 10.90 -8.42
C ILE A 94 -0.44 12.22 -7.80
N ILE A 95 0.47 13.19 -7.77
CA ILE A 95 0.13 14.57 -7.37
C ILE A 95 -0.38 15.27 -8.62
N THR A 96 -1.68 15.56 -8.65
CA THR A 96 -2.27 16.31 -9.76
C THR A 96 -1.77 17.77 -9.73
N ALA A 97 -1.91 18.50 -10.84
CA ALA A 97 -1.55 19.91 -10.90
C ALA A 97 -2.31 20.78 -9.87
N GLY A 98 -3.44 20.28 -9.33
CA GLY A 98 -4.19 20.90 -8.24
C GLY A 98 -3.70 20.56 -6.83
N GLY A 99 -2.63 19.76 -6.69
CA GLY A 99 -2.09 19.33 -5.40
C GLY A 99 -2.86 18.17 -4.75
N GLU A 100 -3.81 17.57 -5.45
CA GLU A 100 -4.55 16.40 -4.94
C GLU A 100 -3.74 15.12 -5.14
N ASN A 101 -3.65 14.31 -4.08
CA ASN A 101 -3.00 13.01 -4.10
C ASN A 101 -3.98 11.94 -4.60
N VAL A 102 -3.78 11.49 -5.84
CA VAL A 102 -4.65 10.49 -6.48
C VAL A 102 -3.92 9.15 -6.58
N PRO A 103 -4.43 8.07 -5.95
CA PRO A 103 -3.89 6.73 -6.15
C PRO A 103 -4.15 6.21 -7.57
N PRO A 104 -3.13 5.67 -8.28
CA PRO A 104 -3.31 5.11 -9.63
C PRO A 104 -4.27 3.92 -9.66
N VAL A 105 -4.36 3.16 -8.56
CA VAL A 105 -5.29 2.03 -8.39
C VAL A 105 -6.74 2.42 -8.68
N LEU A 106 -7.15 3.66 -8.39
CA LEU A 106 -8.50 4.14 -8.70
C LEU A 106 -8.74 4.17 -10.22
N ILE A 107 -7.76 4.63 -10.99
CA ILE A 107 -7.81 4.72 -12.45
C ILE A 107 -7.77 3.31 -13.07
N GLU A 108 -6.94 2.42 -12.54
CA GLU A 108 -6.86 1.03 -13.00
C GLU A 108 -8.18 0.28 -12.82
N ASN A 109 -8.85 0.49 -11.68
CA ASN A 109 -10.14 -0.12 -11.38
C ASN A 109 -11.27 0.40 -12.28
N MET A 110 -11.18 1.66 -12.73
CA MET A 110 -12.12 2.22 -13.70
C MET A 110 -11.89 1.69 -15.12
N THR A 111 -10.75 1.05 -15.38
CA THR A 111 -10.36 0.62 -16.73
C THR A 111 -10.21 -0.91 -16.88
N PRO A 112 -11.21 -1.72 -16.49
CA PRO A 112 -11.12 -3.18 -16.63
C PRO A 112 -11.06 -3.64 -18.11
N THR A 113 -11.56 -2.82 -19.05
CA THR A 113 -11.61 -3.12 -20.50
C THR A 113 -10.24 -3.10 -21.19
N LEU A 114 -9.22 -2.44 -20.62
CA LEU A 114 -7.88 -2.39 -21.23
C LEU A 114 -7.04 -3.64 -20.95
N LYS A 115 -7.39 -4.47 -19.96
CA LYS A 115 -6.64 -5.70 -19.64
C LYS A 115 -6.65 -6.69 -20.82
N LEU A 116 -7.71 -6.72 -21.62
CA LEU A 116 -7.80 -7.51 -22.86
C LEU A 116 -6.99 -6.92 -24.03
N LYS A 117 -6.71 -5.61 -24.01
CA LYS A 117 -5.97 -4.91 -25.08
C LYS A 117 -4.51 -4.65 -24.73
N ARG A 118 -4.04 -5.07 -23.55
CA ARG A 118 -2.69 -4.77 -23.06
C ARG A 118 -1.60 -5.15 -24.06
N ASN A 119 -1.69 -6.34 -24.65
CA ASN A 119 -0.70 -6.80 -25.62
C ASN A 119 -0.78 -6.00 -26.94
N VAL A 120 -1.99 -5.70 -27.42
CA VAL A 120 -2.17 -4.91 -28.65
C VAL A 120 -1.66 -3.47 -28.49
N VAL A 121 -1.86 -2.87 -27.32
CA VAL A 121 -1.36 -1.52 -27.02
C VAL A 121 0.17 -1.55 -26.85
N ALA A 122 0.70 -2.53 -26.11
CA ALA A 122 2.15 -2.69 -25.94
C ALA A 122 2.86 -2.88 -27.30
N ASP A 123 2.34 -3.75 -28.16
CA ASP A 123 2.95 -4.00 -29.47
C ASP A 123 2.81 -2.79 -30.41
N LYS A 124 1.66 -2.11 -30.40
CA LYS A 124 1.39 -0.99 -31.32
C LYS A 124 2.14 0.28 -30.94
N TYR A 125 2.34 0.53 -29.65
CA TYR A 125 2.91 1.77 -29.12
C TYR A 125 4.29 1.58 -28.49
N ALA A 126 4.93 0.42 -28.66
CA ALA A 126 6.25 0.10 -28.08
C ALA A 126 7.28 1.22 -28.30
N ALA A 127 7.41 1.71 -29.53
CA ALA A 127 8.40 2.74 -29.88
C ALA A 127 8.13 4.10 -29.20
N GLU A 128 6.86 4.45 -28.97
CA GLU A 128 6.48 5.71 -28.30
C GLU A 128 6.68 5.60 -26.79
N ILE A 129 6.41 4.43 -26.21
CA ILE A 129 6.67 4.13 -24.81
C ILE A 129 8.18 4.18 -24.55
N ASP A 130 8.99 3.51 -25.37
CA ASP A 130 10.45 3.50 -25.24
C ASP A 130 11.05 4.90 -25.37
N ALA A 131 10.49 5.74 -26.26
CA ALA A 131 10.92 7.13 -26.41
C ALA A 131 10.64 7.97 -25.15
N MET A 132 9.49 7.79 -24.48
CA MET A 132 9.17 8.52 -23.25
C MET A 132 10.14 8.24 -22.10
N TYR A 133 10.74 7.05 -22.04
CA TYR A 133 11.72 6.67 -21.00
C TYR A 133 13.17 7.02 -21.34
N LEU A 134 13.44 7.49 -22.57
CA LEU A 134 14.78 7.90 -23.01
C LEU A 134 15.05 9.39 -22.77
N ASP A 135 14.02 10.19 -22.47
CA ASP A 135 14.14 11.64 -22.25
C ASP A 135 14.49 12.03 -20.79
N GLU A 136 14.70 11.06 -19.89
CA GLU A 136 15.08 11.28 -18.48
C GLU A 136 16.53 10.90 -18.12
N VAL A 137 17.47 10.96 -19.08
CA VAL A 137 18.94 10.84 -18.81
C VAL A 137 19.69 12.11 -19.18
#